data_AF-A0AAV4Y7D0-F1
#
_entry.id   AF-A0AAV4Y7D0-F1
#
_cell.length_a   1.000
_cell.length_b   1.000
_cell.length_c   1.000
_cell.angle_alpha   90.00
_cell.angle_beta   90.00
_cell.angle_gamma   90.00
#
_symmetry.space_group_name_H-M   'P 1'
#
loop_
_entity.id
_entity.type
_entity.pdbx_description
1 polymer ?
#
loop_
_entity_poly.entity_id
_entity_poly.type
_entity_poly.pdbx_seq_one_letter_code
_entity_poly.pdbx_strand_id
1 'polypeptide(L)' 'MPKKKDGKKKEGVKKKKEKAELVIRPPPDPLDESAIENGYYMSSNAAIFLKHRGIPWLFDKPVKSSKKKD' A
#
# COMPACT_ATOMS: atom_id res chain seq x y z
N MET A 1 -60.83 -2.74 -11.35
CA MET A 1 -60.81 -1.27 -11.53
C MET A 1 -59.39 -0.76 -11.27
N PRO A 2 -58.85 0.19 -12.06
CA PRO A 2 -57.44 0.23 -12.42
C PRO A 2 -56.55 0.93 -11.37
N LYS A 3 -55.38 0.33 -11.08
CA LYS A 3 -54.29 0.93 -10.32
C LYS A 3 -53.61 2.00 -11.18
N LYS A 4 -53.50 3.22 -10.62
CA LYS A 4 -52.79 4.36 -11.18
C LYS A 4 -51.33 3.99 -11.53
N LYS A 5 -50.95 4.25 -12.78
CA LYS A 5 -49.56 4.31 -13.26
C LYS A 5 -49.00 5.67 -12.86
N ASP A 6 -48.17 5.73 -11.83
CA ASP A 6 -47.29 6.86 -11.60
C ASP A 6 -45.88 6.50 -12.07
N GLY A 7 -45.50 7.12 -13.18
CA GLY A 7 -44.27 6.88 -13.91
C GLY A 7 -43.05 7.31 -13.12
N LYS A 8 -42.25 6.31 -12.71
CA LYS A 8 -40.89 6.50 -12.20
C LYS A 8 -39.97 6.88 -13.37
N LYS A 9 -39.90 8.17 -13.73
CA LYS A 9 -38.82 8.70 -14.57
C LYS A 9 -37.52 8.65 -13.76
N LYS A 10 -36.73 7.59 -13.97
CA LYS A 10 -35.32 7.57 -13.59
C LYS A 10 -34.59 8.48 -14.58
N GLU A 11 -34.28 9.71 -14.19
CA GLU A 11 -33.28 10.51 -14.89
C GLU A 11 -31.94 9.80 -14.75
N GLY A 12 -31.54 9.12 -15.82
CA GLY A 12 -30.20 8.59 -15.97
C GLY A 12 -29.24 9.77 -16.09
N VAL A 13 -28.67 10.19 -14.96
CA VAL A 13 -27.51 11.07 -14.95
C VAL A 13 -26.39 10.33 -15.69
N LYS A 14 -26.17 10.70 -16.96
CA LYS A 14 -24.96 10.33 -17.69
C LYS A 14 -23.79 10.95 -16.93
N LYS A 15 -23.23 10.20 -15.98
CA LYS A 15 -21.89 10.44 -15.47
C LYS A 15 -20.97 10.34 -16.68
N LYS A 16 -20.62 11.50 -17.24
CA LYS A 16 -19.44 11.60 -18.11
C LYS A 16 -18.30 11.02 -17.27
N LYS A 17 -17.80 9.85 -17.67
CA LYS A 17 -16.50 9.38 -17.22
C LYS A 17 -15.51 10.34 -17.84
N GLU A 18 -15.24 11.45 -17.17
CA GLU A 18 -13.93 12.08 -17.30
C GLU A 18 -12.94 10.95 -17.13
N LYS A 19 -12.19 10.67 -18.19
CA LYS A 19 -11.02 9.83 -18.07
C LYS A 19 -10.20 10.54 -17.01
N ALA A 20 -10.12 9.96 -15.81
CA ALA A 20 -9.16 10.39 -14.82
C ALA A 20 -7.84 10.33 -15.55
N GLU A 21 -7.36 11.50 -15.96
CA GLU A 21 -6.06 11.64 -16.57
C GLU A 21 -5.13 11.02 -15.55
N LEU A 22 -4.54 9.88 -15.93
CA LEU A 22 -3.58 9.23 -15.07
C LEU A 22 -2.42 10.21 -15.00
N VAL A 23 -2.43 11.06 -13.98
CA VAL A 23 -1.36 12.01 -13.72
C VAL A 23 -0.17 11.13 -13.38
N ILE A 24 0.61 10.79 -14.41
CA ILE A 24 1.90 10.13 -14.26
C ILE A 24 2.78 11.20 -13.63
N ARG A 25 2.74 11.26 -12.30
CA ARG A 25 3.71 12.04 -11.55
C ARG A 25 5.06 11.44 -11.87
N PRO A 26 6.08 12.28 -12.15
CA PRO A 26 7.43 11.76 -12.25
C PRO A 26 7.74 10.97 -10.97
N PRO A 27 8.50 9.87 -11.07
CA PRO A 27 8.94 9.15 -9.89
C PRO A 27 9.60 10.17 -8.93
N PRO A 28 9.32 10.07 -7.62
CA PRO A 28 9.99 10.95 -6.66
C PRO A 28 11.49 10.80 -6.81
N ASP A 29 12.22 11.91 -6.75
CA ASP A 29 13.67 11.88 -6.79
C ASP A 29 14.17 10.99 -5.64
N PRO A 30 14.93 9.92 -5.91
CA PRO A 30 15.40 9.01 -4.88
C PRO A 30 16.34 9.68 -3.86
N LEU A 31 16.91 10.85 -4.18
CA LEU A 31 17.75 11.63 -3.29
C LEU A 31 16.99 12.71 -2.50
N ASP A 32 15.68 12.84 -2.73
CA ASP A 32 14.84 13.73 -1.95
C ASP A 32 14.71 13.23 -0.50
N GLU A 33 14.67 14.15 0.46
CA GLU A 33 14.58 13.83 1.89
C GLU A 33 13.37 12.93 2.18
N SER A 34 12.24 13.21 1.52
CA SER A 34 11.01 12.44 1.63
C SER A 34 11.13 11.02 1.09
N ALA A 35 11.89 10.83 0.01
CA ALA A 35 12.12 9.51 -0.59
C ALA A 35 13.06 8.66 0.26
N ILE A 36 14.10 9.29 0.83
CA ILE A 36 15.05 8.64 1.75
C ILE A 36 14.32 8.20 3.02
N GLU A 37 13.53 9.08 3.63
CA GLU A 37 12.74 8.78 4.83
C GLU A 37 11.75 7.65 4.57
N ASN A 38 11.02 7.69 3.45
CA ASN A 38 10.12 6.62 3.09
C ASN A 38 10.87 5.28 2.87
N GLY A 39 12.03 5.32 2.20
CA GLY A 39 12.90 4.15 2.03
C GLY A 39 13.36 3.55 3.37
N TYR A 40 13.67 4.39 4.35
CA TYR A 40 14.03 3.96 5.71
C TYR A 40 12.86 3.25 6.41
N TYR A 41 11.64 3.80 6.34
CA TYR A 41 10.47 3.16 6.94
C TYR A 41 10.09 1.85 6.24
N MET A 42 10.16 1.80 4.90
CA MET A 42 9.88 0.58 4.15
C MET A 42 10.87 -0.54 4.48
N SER A 43 12.17 -0.23 4.55
CA SER A 43 13.20 -1.21 4.91
C SER A 43 13.04 -1.71 6.36
N SER A 44 12.71 -0.81 7.30
CA SER A 44 12.41 -1.19 8.70
C SER A 44 11.21 -2.14 8.79
N ASN A 45 10.12 -1.84 8.07
CA ASN A 45 8.93 -2.69 8.06
C ASN A 45 9.21 -4.06 7.42
N ALA A 46 10.01 -4.11 6.35
CA ALA A 46 10.41 -5.36 5.72
C ALA A 46 11.24 -6.25 6.68
N ALA A 47 12.18 -5.65 7.42
CA ALA A 47 12.98 -6.35 8.42
C ALA A 47 12.10 -6.92 9.54
N ILE A 48 11.15 -6.13 10.06
CA ILE A 48 10.18 -6.59 11.08
C ILE A 48 9.34 -7.75 10.55
N PHE A 49 8.81 -7.64 9.34
CA PHE A 49 7.99 -8.69 8.71
C PHE A 49 8.76 -10.02 8.59
N LEU A 50 10.00 -9.98 8.12
CA LEU A 50 10.83 -11.18 7.96
C LEU A 50 11.18 -11.79 9.32
N LYS A 51 11.47 -10.97 10.32
CA LYS A 51 11.69 -11.42 11.70
C LYS A 51 10.46 -12.15 12.26
N HIS A 52 9.25 -11.63 12.01
CA HIS A 52 8.00 -12.31 12.40
C HIS A 52 7.80 -13.65 11.67
N ARG A 53 8.34 -13.82 10.47
CA ARG A 53 8.32 -15.08 9.71
C ARG A 53 9.46 -16.03 10.09
N GLY A 54 10.32 -15.66 11.04
CA GLY A 54 11.49 -16.45 11.42
C GLY A 54 12.61 -16.43 10.37
N ILE A 55 12.55 -15.53 9.40
CA ILE A 55 13.58 -15.35 8.37
C ILE A 55 14.54 -14.27 8.87
N PRO A 56 15.84 -14.57 9.04
CA PRO A 56 16.80 -13.57 9.47
C PRO A 56 16.96 -12.49 8.39
N TRP A 57 16.99 -11.23 8.81
CA TRP A 57 17.41 -10.15 7.92
C TRP A 57 18.90 -10.33 7.60
N LEU A 58 19.32 -10.18 6.35
CA LEU A 58 20.69 -10.47 5.90
C LEU A 58 21.77 -9.66 6.65
N PHE A 59 21.40 -8.55 7.28
CA PHE A 59 22.29 -7.69 8.06
C PHE A 59 22.09 -7.79 9.57
N ASP A 60 21.12 -8.57 10.03
CA ASP A 60 21.09 -9.01 11.43
C ASP A 60 22.27 -9.98 11.57
N LYS A 61 23.43 -9.45 11.97
CA LYS A 61 24.60 -10.25 12.33
C LYS A 61 24.11 -11.47 13.12
N PRO A 62 24.65 -12.69 12.87
CA PRO A 62 24.29 -13.83 13.68
C PRO A 62 24.59 -13.45 15.12
N VAL A 63 23.53 -13.19 15.91
CA VAL A 63 23.64 -13.12 17.36
C VAL A 63 24.10 -14.52 17.70
N LYS A 64 25.41 -14.67 17.95
CA LYS A 64 26.00 -15.93 18.39
C LYS A 64 25.22 -16.30 19.64
N SER A 65 24.19 -17.11 19.49
CA SER A 65 23.48 -17.72 20.60
C SER A 65 24.51 -18.65 21.20
N SER A 66 25.19 -18.18 22.24
CA SER A 66 26.02 -19.02 23.08
C SER A 66 25.11 -20.12 23.59
N LYS A 67 25.30 -21.30 23.02
CA LYS A 67 24.64 -22.53 23.42
C LYS A 67 25.02 -22.75 24.88
N LYS A 68 24.14 -22.38 25.82
CA LYS A 68 24.25 -22.85 27.20
C LYS A 68 24.15 -24.37 27.12
N LYS A 69 25.26 -25.03 27.45
CA LYS A 69 25.28 -26.45 27.81
C LYS A 69 24.83 -26.48 29.26
N ASP A 70 23.63 -26.99 29.50
CA ASP A 70 23.33 -27.69 30.73
C ASP A 70 23.59 -29.19 30.48
#